data_AF-A0A1P8MWJ9-F1
#
_entry.id   AF-A0A1P8MWJ9-F1
#
_cell.length_a   1.000
_cell.length_b   1.000
_cell.length_c   1.000
_cell.angle_alpha   90.00
_cell.angle_beta   90.00
_cell.angle_gamma   90.00
#
_symmetry.space_group_name_H-M   'P 1'
#
loop_
_entity.id
_entity.type
_entity.pdbx_description
1 polymer ?
#
loop_
_entity_poly.entity_id
_entity_poly.type
_entity_poly.pdbx_seq_one_letter_code
_entity_poly.pdbx_strand_id
1 'polypeptide(L)'
;MNLKELHGALAEKRSERDALGTPDDPIALGETIREATEKLLPRILSARTHLPEDERREIAETYDDWTFDGGRGHPPTDLSRALIRHRPLWLASILGTPRRIPLDDGLFDLVIFDEASQCDIATAVPLLARAKRAVVVGDDRQLSFIPQLGQAQDRNLMKAQGLPVARMGRFAQSRRSLFDLASRVSVADNRITLKHQYRSAGPIVDYISENFYGNQLQTSYDPKRLNVPDGVRPGLAWEHVPAPAVPQMGNVNPPEVSAIVRHLKKLIVEDKYAGSIGVITPFRAQVAAIENAVDSVLDEPKRIACELKVGTVDGFQGQERDLIMFSPCVGPRSPQSGLTFFQRDTRRLNVAISRARAVAMIFGDLDFARSGQSKALAKLASKATEARTKRGEGVFDSDWERKVHHALKARGLDPQPQHEIAGRRLDFALFGANGVKLDLEVDGRRWHESPDGHRKTSDLWRDHQLKSMGWRVRRFWVDELSRDMEGCLDRVEQDLS
;
A
#
# COMPACT_ATOMS: atom_id res chain seq x y z
N MET A 1 -4.55 27.31 29.06
CA MET A 1 -5.82 26.67 28.69
C MET A 1 -5.91 25.33 29.41
N ASN A 2 -6.86 25.15 30.32
CA ASN A 2 -7.02 23.88 31.04
C ASN A 2 -7.67 22.81 30.14
N LEU A 3 -7.64 21.54 30.55
CA LEU A 3 -8.15 20.42 29.75
C LEU A 3 -9.63 20.58 29.35
N LYS A 4 -10.43 21.24 30.21
CA LYS A 4 -11.86 21.49 30.01
C LYS A 4 -12.09 22.56 28.93
N GLU A 5 -11.27 23.60 28.92
CA GLU A 5 -11.27 24.64 27.89
C GLU A 5 -10.84 24.08 26.54
N LEU A 6 -9.81 23.23 26.50
CA LEU A 6 -9.37 22.53 25.28
C LEU A 6 -10.46 21.63 24.70
N HIS A 7 -11.18 20.87 25.55
CA HIS A 7 -12.32 20.09 25.10
C HIS A 7 -13.47 20.95 24.58
N GLY A 8 -13.72 22.11 25.20
CA GLY A 8 -14.73 23.08 24.74
C GLY A 8 -14.40 23.63 23.34
N ALA A 9 -13.18 24.12 23.15
CA ALA A 9 -12.72 24.61 21.86
C ALA A 9 -12.69 23.51 20.78
N LEU A 10 -12.34 22.28 21.14
CA LEU A 10 -12.38 21.14 20.22
C LEU A 10 -13.81 20.79 19.82
N ALA A 11 -14.77 20.85 20.75
CA ALA A 11 -16.19 20.61 20.47
C ALA A 11 -16.75 21.69 19.55
N GLU A 12 -16.41 22.95 19.78
CA GLU A 12 -16.80 24.09 18.93
C GLU A 12 -16.26 23.92 17.50
N LYS A 13 -14.97 23.59 17.35
CA LYS A 13 -14.38 23.33 16.02
C LYS A 13 -14.94 22.10 15.32
N ARG A 14 -15.35 21.07 16.06
CA ARG A 14 -16.09 19.94 15.48
C ARG A 14 -17.47 20.36 15.00
N SER A 15 -18.18 21.19 15.76
CA SER A 15 -19.48 21.72 15.37
C SER A 15 -19.38 22.63 14.14
N GLU A 16 -18.37 23.50 14.07
CA GLU A 16 -18.10 24.34 12.88
C GLU A 16 -17.82 23.46 11.65
N ARG A 17 -17.00 22.41 11.81
CA ARG A 17 -16.73 21.44 10.73
C ARG A 17 -17.99 20.73 10.27
N ASP A 18 -18.82 20.27 11.20
CA ASP A 18 -20.03 19.52 10.87
C ASP A 18 -21.07 20.43 10.18
N ALA A 19 -21.08 21.73 10.51
CA ALA A 19 -21.90 22.74 9.83
C ALA A 19 -21.44 23.09 8.41
N LEU A 20 -20.17 22.84 8.05
CA LEU A 20 -19.66 23.03 6.69
C LEU A 20 -20.17 21.97 5.71
N GLY A 21 -20.79 20.89 6.19
CA GLY A 21 -21.28 19.79 5.36
C GLY A 21 -20.17 18.97 4.71
N THR A 22 -20.54 18.08 3.80
CA THR A 22 -19.57 17.34 2.98
C THR A 22 -19.36 18.13 1.69
N PRO A 23 -18.12 18.36 1.23
CA PRO A 23 -17.88 19.10 -0.01
C PRO A 23 -18.63 18.45 -1.18
N ASP A 24 -19.31 19.25 -2.00
CA ASP A 24 -20.04 18.77 -3.19
C ASP A 24 -19.11 18.05 -4.19
N ASP A 25 -17.86 18.50 -4.27
CA ASP A 25 -16.77 17.84 -4.99
C ASP A 25 -15.49 17.80 -4.12
N PRO A 26 -15.20 16.65 -3.46
CA PRO A 26 -14.01 16.51 -2.60
C PRO A 26 -12.69 16.62 -3.39
N ILE A 27 -12.73 16.51 -4.72
CA ILE A 27 -11.54 16.53 -5.56
C ILE A 27 -11.23 17.95 -6.02
N ALA A 28 -12.25 18.73 -6.41
CA ALA A 28 -12.09 20.17 -6.59
C ALA A 28 -11.56 20.85 -5.33
N LEU A 29 -12.02 20.40 -4.14
CA LEU A 29 -11.45 20.83 -2.87
C LEU A 29 -9.99 20.39 -2.72
N GLY A 30 -9.66 19.14 -3.08
CA GLY A 30 -8.29 18.63 -3.09
C GLY A 30 -7.34 19.45 -3.98
N GLU A 31 -7.78 19.81 -5.19
CA GLU A 31 -7.04 20.68 -6.11
C GLU A 31 -6.88 22.09 -5.55
N THR A 32 -7.93 22.66 -4.97
CA THR A 32 -7.87 23.97 -4.30
C THR A 32 -6.86 23.94 -3.15
N ILE A 33 -6.85 22.88 -2.34
CA ILE A 33 -5.88 22.69 -1.26
C ILE A 33 -4.47 22.56 -1.83
N ARG A 34 -4.28 21.78 -2.90
CA ARG A 34 -2.98 21.62 -3.57
C ARG A 34 -2.44 22.96 -4.07
N GLU A 35 -3.24 23.71 -4.83
CA GLU A 35 -2.87 25.02 -5.36
C GLU A 35 -2.56 26.03 -4.26
N ALA A 36 -3.40 26.09 -3.21
CA ALA A 36 -3.14 26.94 -2.05
C ALA A 36 -1.84 26.54 -1.34
N THR A 37 -1.58 25.23 -1.20
CA THR A 37 -0.36 24.71 -0.57
C THR A 37 0.88 25.06 -1.41
N GLU A 38 0.85 24.82 -2.72
CA GLU A 38 1.96 25.16 -3.63
C GLU A 38 2.30 26.66 -3.59
N LYS A 39 1.29 27.52 -3.46
CA LYS A 39 1.47 28.97 -3.39
C LYS A 39 1.97 29.46 -2.02
N LEU A 40 1.41 28.94 -0.93
CA LEU A 40 1.64 29.46 0.42
C LEU A 40 2.82 28.80 1.12
N LEU A 41 2.99 27.49 0.96
CA LEU A 41 3.96 26.71 1.71
C LEU A 41 5.41 27.21 1.51
N PRO A 42 5.89 27.51 0.28
CA PRO A 42 7.24 28.04 0.10
C PRO A 42 7.48 29.36 0.82
N ARG A 43 6.48 30.26 0.84
CA ARG A 43 6.57 31.56 1.52
C ARG A 43 6.62 31.39 3.03
N ILE A 44 5.74 30.56 3.59
CA ILE A 44 5.70 30.26 5.02
C ILE A 44 7.01 29.59 5.47
N LEU A 45 7.50 28.60 4.71
CA LEU A 45 8.75 27.92 5.02
C LEU A 45 9.95 28.86 4.88
N SER A 46 9.99 29.72 3.86
CA SER A 46 11.04 30.73 3.71
C SER A 46 11.08 31.67 4.91
N ALA A 47 9.93 32.24 5.31
CA ALA A 47 9.85 33.11 6.49
C ALA A 47 10.24 32.40 7.79
N ARG A 48 9.81 31.14 7.97
CA ARG A 48 10.10 30.36 9.19
C ARG A 48 11.54 29.85 9.26
N THR A 49 12.16 29.56 8.11
CA THR A 49 13.55 29.06 8.04
C THR A 49 14.57 30.17 7.91
N HIS A 50 14.12 31.41 7.65
CA HIS A 50 14.93 32.59 7.80
C HIS A 50 15.37 32.73 9.25
N LEU A 51 16.67 32.90 9.46
CA LEU A 51 17.27 33.12 10.76
C LEU A 51 17.84 34.55 10.76
N PRO A 52 17.21 35.50 11.47
CA PRO A 52 17.71 36.88 11.59
C PRO A 52 19.14 36.92 12.11
N GLU A 53 19.89 37.98 11.76
CA GLU A 53 21.30 38.08 12.14
C GLU A 53 21.50 38.12 13.66
N ASP A 54 20.62 38.81 14.39
CA ASP A 54 20.68 38.90 15.85
C ASP A 54 20.46 37.53 16.51
N GLU A 55 19.43 36.79 16.11
CA GLU A 55 19.18 35.43 16.60
C GLU A 55 20.31 34.47 16.20
N ARG A 56 20.91 34.65 15.01
CA ARG A 56 22.07 33.87 14.59
C ARG A 56 23.28 34.12 15.50
N ARG A 57 23.53 35.37 15.89
CA ARG A 57 24.63 35.73 16.81
C ARG A 57 24.38 35.14 18.19
N GLU A 58 23.18 35.27 18.73
CA GLU A 58 22.80 34.70 20.03
C GLU A 58 22.97 33.17 20.06
N ILE A 59 22.52 32.47 19.01
CA ILE A 59 22.72 31.03 18.85
C ILE A 59 24.21 30.67 18.78
N ALA A 60 25.02 31.46 18.05
CA ALA A 60 26.45 31.21 17.92
C ALA A 60 27.20 31.43 19.23
N GLU A 61 26.92 32.52 19.94
CA GLU A 61 27.50 32.83 21.26
C GLU A 61 27.16 31.72 22.27
N THR A 62 25.89 31.32 22.36
CA THR A 62 25.45 30.23 23.24
C THR A 62 26.14 28.90 22.90
N TYR A 63 26.37 28.63 21.62
CA TYR A 63 27.06 27.43 21.17
C TYR A 63 28.56 27.47 21.47
N ASP A 64 29.21 28.62 21.29
CA ASP A 64 30.62 28.82 21.58
C ASP A 64 30.89 28.71 23.09
N ASP A 65 30.04 29.30 23.93
CA ASP A 65 30.11 29.17 25.39
C ASP A 65 29.99 27.71 25.83
N TRP A 66 28.99 26.98 25.31
CA TRP A 66 28.82 25.56 25.59
C TRP A 66 30.02 24.73 25.15
N THR A 67 30.62 25.07 23.99
CA THR A 67 31.81 24.39 23.48
C THR A 67 33.02 24.68 24.37
N PHE A 68 33.18 25.93 24.81
CA PHE A 68 34.24 26.37 25.71
C PHE A 68 34.18 25.66 27.07
N ASP A 69 32.99 25.43 27.60
CA ASP A 69 32.74 24.68 28.84
C ASP A 69 32.99 23.16 28.72
N GLY A 70 33.61 22.72 27.62
CA GLY A 70 33.99 21.34 27.37
C GLY A 70 32.86 20.51 26.75
N GLY A 71 31.98 21.14 25.99
CA GLY A 71 30.78 20.61 25.32
C GLY A 71 30.80 19.12 24.98
N ARG A 72 30.27 18.30 25.90
CA ARG A 72 30.03 16.87 25.69
C ARG A 72 28.54 16.58 25.72
N GLY A 73 28.08 15.80 24.75
CA GLY A 73 26.68 15.38 24.68
C GLY A 73 25.82 16.34 23.85
N HIS A 74 24.60 16.60 24.32
CA HIS A 74 23.67 17.47 23.60
C HIS A 74 23.86 18.94 23.98
N PRO A 75 23.57 19.87 23.05
CA PRO A 75 23.52 21.29 23.38
C PRO A 75 22.43 21.56 24.44
N PRO A 76 22.51 22.70 25.16
CA PRO A 76 21.46 23.11 26.10
C PRO A 76 20.07 23.14 25.45
N THR A 77 19.03 22.93 26.24
CA THR A 77 17.64 22.89 25.77
C THR A 77 17.23 24.19 25.06
N ASP A 78 17.66 25.34 25.56
CA ASP A 78 17.31 26.65 24.96
C ASP A 78 17.91 26.81 23.57
N LEU A 79 19.20 26.47 23.41
CA LEU A 79 19.88 26.43 22.11
C LEU A 79 19.19 25.45 21.14
N SER A 80 18.83 24.26 21.63
CA SER A 80 18.14 23.24 20.84
C SER A 80 16.75 23.70 20.38
N ARG A 81 16.00 24.38 21.26
CA ARG A 81 14.68 24.95 20.95
C ARG A 81 14.79 26.11 19.96
N ALA A 82 15.80 26.97 20.08
CA ALA A 82 16.07 28.04 19.12
C ALA A 82 16.35 27.47 17.73
N LEU A 83 17.25 26.49 17.61
CA LEU A 83 17.57 25.84 16.33
C LEU A 83 16.35 25.17 15.67
N ILE A 84 15.55 24.43 16.45
CA ILE A 84 14.38 23.71 15.93
C ILE A 84 13.27 24.65 15.47
N ARG A 85 13.16 25.85 16.07
CA ARG A 85 12.19 26.87 15.64
C ARG A 85 12.37 27.26 14.17
N HIS A 86 13.63 27.41 13.73
CA HIS A 86 14.00 27.74 12.35
C HIS A 86 14.22 26.52 11.46
N ARG A 87 14.22 25.32 12.03
CA ARG A 87 14.31 24.04 11.30
C ARG A 87 13.07 23.18 11.63
N PRO A 88 11.91 23.48 11.03
CA PRO A 88 10.63 22.90 11.45
C PRO A 88 10.41 21.44 11.02
N LEU A 89 11.29 20.87 10.18
CA LEU A 89 11.18 19.51 9.68
C LEU A 89 12.52 18.78 9.87
N TRP A 90 12.46 17.62 10.52
CA TRP A 90 13.61 16.75 10.75
C TRP A 90 13.27 15.35 10.28
N LEU A 91 14.17 14.76 9.49
CA LEU A 91 14.10 13.37 9.06
C LEU A 91 15.28 12.63 9.71
N ALA A 92 14.97 11.63 10.53
CA ALA A 92 15.98 10.85 11.23
C ALA A 92 15.53 9.40 11.39
N SER A 93 16.49 8.47 11.37
CA SER A 93 16.22 7.10 11.79
C SER A 93 15.98 7.07 13.30
N ILE A 94 15.14 6.14 13.75
CA ILE A 94 14.82 5.99 15.18
C ILE A 94 16.10 5.75 16.00
N LEU A 95 17.00 4.88 15.52
CA LEU A 95 18.28 4.59 16.18
C LEU A 95 19.29 5.74 16.12
N GLY A 96 19.22 6.60 15.10
CA GLY A 96 20.10 7.76 14.96
C GLY A 96 19.65 8.97 15.79
N THR A 97 18.36 9.04 16.14
CA THR A 97 17.76 10.19 16.81
C THR A 97 18.35 10.48 18.19
N PRO A 98 18.55 9.49 19.09
CA PRO A 98 19.09 9.75 20.43
C PRO A 98 20.48 10.38 20.45
N ARG A 99 21.28 10.23 19.39
CA ARG A 99 22.61 10.85 19.31
C ARG A 99 22.59 12.29 18.82
N ARG A 100 21.52 12.71 18.15
CA ARG A 100 21.44 13.98 17.41
C ARG A 100 20.46 14.97 18.01
N ILE A 101 19.42 14.47 18.66
CA ILE A 101 18.33 15.27 19.18
C ILE A 101 18.23 15.05 20.70
N PRO A 102 18.34 16.11 21.51
CA PRO A 102 18.23 16.00 22.96
C PRO A 102 16.89 15.39 23.38
N LEU A 103 16.87 14.74 24.54
CA LEU A 103 15.65 14.22 25.13
C LEU A 103 14.93 15.31 25.92
N ASP A 104 14.52 16.36 25.21
CA ASP A 104 13.72 17.45 25.79
C ASP A 104 12.23 17.17 25.57
N ASP A 105 11.44 17.27 26.64
CA ASP A 105 10.00 17.06 26.57
C ASP A 105 9.32 18.08 25.66
N GLY A 106 8.46 17.58 24.76
CA GLY A 106 7.66 18.41 23.85
C GLY A 106 8.49 19.31 22.93
N LEU A 107 9.73 18.93 22.61
CA LEU A 107 10.62 19.63 21.68
C LEU A 107 10.00 19.81 20.29
N PHE A 108 9.18 18.85 19.86
CA PHE A 108 8.40 18.88 18.63
C PHE A 108 6.89 18.89 18.93
N ASP A 109 6.11 19.52 18.05
CA ASP A 109 4.63 19.47 18.14
C ASP A 109 4.05 18.14 17.66
N LEU A 110 4.80 17.40 16.83
CA LEU A 110 4.39 16.17 16.19
C LEU A 110 5.61 15.30 15.87
N VAL A 111 5.54 14.02 16.20
CA VAL A 111 6.40 12.96 15.65
C VAL A 111 5.59 12.07 14.72
N ILE A 112 6.17 11.70 13.58
CA ILE A 112 5.57 10.76 12.64
C ILE A 112 6.47 9.53 12.57
N PHE A 113 5.93 8.37 12.92
CA PHE A 113 6.58 7.09 12.71
C PHE A 113 6.04 6.48 11.42
N ASP A 114 6.89 6.39 10.41
CA ASP A 114 6.59 5.63 9.20
C ASP A 114 7.14 4.20 9.33
N GLU A 115 6.53 3.24 8.64
CA GLU A 115 6.87 1.81 8.73
C GLU A 115 6.89 1.28 10.20
N ALA A 116 5.94 1.74 11.02
CA ALA A 116 5.92 1.49 12.46
C ALA A 116 5.73 0.01 12.86
N SER A 117 5.30 -0.85 11.92
CA SER A 117 5.30 -2.31 12.11
C SER A 117 6.72 -2.88 12.24
N GLN A 118 7.71 -2.15 11.73
CA GLN A 118 9.13 -2.49 11.77
C GLN A 118 9.89 -1.76 12.89
N CYS A 119 9.16 -1.05 13.75
CA CYS A 119 9.72 -0.33 14.87
C CYS A 119 9.44 -1.10 16.16
N ASP A 120 10.46 -1.27 17.00
CA ASP A 120 10.29 -1.82 18.34
C ASP A 120 9.82 -0.74 19.33
N ILE A 121 9.18 -1.17 20.41
CA ILE A 121 8.55 -0.27 21.38
C ILE A 121 9.63 0.53 22.14
N ALA A 122 10.68 -0.15 22.62
CA ALA A 122 11.69 0.46 23.48
C ALA A 122 12.41 1.61 22.80
N THR A 123 12.78 1.47 21.53
CA THR A 123 13.46 2.54 20.79
C THR A 123 12.52 3.70 20.43
N ALA A 124 11.21 3.47 20.35
CA ALA A 124 10.22 4.51 20.02
C ALA A 124 9.85 5.41 21.21
N VAL A 125 9.86 4.89 22.45
CA VAL A 125 9.44 5.64 23.65
C VAL A 125 10.17 6.98 23.83
N PRO A 126 11.51 7.07 23.70
CA PRO A 126 12.19 8.35 23.79
C PRO A 126 11.80 9.36 22.71
N LEU A 127 11.36 8.91 21.53
CA LEU A 127 10.88 9.79 20.46
C LEU A 127 9.48 10.32 20.77
N LEU A 128 8.63 9.50 21.39
CA LEU A 128 7.32 9.93 21.89
C LEU A 128 7.48 11.03 22.95
N ALA A 129 8.46 10.92 23.84
CA ALA A 129 8.74 11.96 24.85
C ALA A 129 9.20 13.29 24.23
N ARG A 130 9.87 13.27 23.07
CA ARG A 130 10.29 14.50 22.38
C ARG A 130 9.16 15.25 21.71
N ALA A 131 7.95 14.69 21.65
CA ALA A 131 6.86 15.26 20.88
C ALA A 131 5.54 15.34 21.66
N LYS A 132 4.79 16.41 21.43
CA LYS A 132 3.47 16.61 22.05
C LYS A 132 2.40 15.65 21.52
N ARG A 133 2.55 15.18 20.27
CA ARG A 133 1.62 14.30 19.56
C ARG A 133 2.38 13.32 18.68
N ALA A 134 1.77 12.18 18.38
CA ALA A 134 2.34 11.17 17.51
C ALA A 134 1.34 10.74 16.43
N VAL A 135 1.84 10.54 15.21
CA VAL A 135 1.16 9.81 14.13
C VAL A 135 1.97 8.55 13.88
N VAL A 136 1.28 7.41 13.84
CA VAL A 136 1.90 6.10 13.63
C VAL A 136 1.33 5.50 12.36
N VAL A 137 2.18 5.36 11.35
CA VAL A 137 1.86 4.84 10.02
C VAL A 137 2.57 3.50 9.86
N GLY A 138 1.87 2.49 9.35
CA GLY A 138 2.43 1.16 9.14
C GLY A 138 1.37 0.15 8.72
N ASP A 139 1.79 -1.10 8.61
CA ASP A 139 0.96 -2.20 8.13
C ASP A 139 1.29 -3.49 8.91
N ASP A 140 0.33 -3.99 9.69
CA ASP A 140 0.48 -5.21 10.50
C ASP A 140 0.40 -6.51 9.68
N ARG A 141 0.06 -6.40 8.40
CA ARG A 141 0.01 -7.50 7.42
C ARG A 141 1.25 -7.56 6.53
N GLN A 142 2.17 -6.61 6.64
CA GLN A 142 3.50 -6.65 6.02
C GLN A 142 4.58 -7.06 7.03
N LEU A 143 5.85 -6.94 6.65
CA LEU A 143 6.98 -7.30 7.52
C LEU A 143 6.88 -6.58 8.87
N SER A 144 7.19 -7.33 9.91
CA SER A 144 7.38 -6.81 11.26
C SER A 144 8.87 -6.81 11.57
N PHE A 145 9.31 -5.99 12.53
CA PHE A 145 10.67 -6.07 13.03
C PHE A 145 10.97 -7.47 13.57
N ILE A 146 12.24 -7.87 13.53
CA ILE A 146 12.73 -9.11 14.12
C ILE A 146 13.12 -8.81 15.57
N PRO A 147 12.38 -9.31 16.58
CA PRO A 147 12.73 -9.08 17.96
C PRO A 147 14.05 -9.76 18.29
N GLN A 148 14.97 -9.01 18.92
CA GLN A 148 16.19 -9.57 19.48
C GLN A 148 15.96 -10.27 20.83
N LEU A 149 14.74 -10.14 21.38
CA LEU A 149 14.34 -10.68 22.67
C LEU A 149 13.30 -11.78 22.49
N GLY A 150 13.49 -12.90 23.18
CA GLY A 150 12.51 -13.98 23.27
C GLY A 150 11.44 -13.72 24.35
N GLN A 151 10.31 -14.42 24.27
CA GLN A 151 9.21 -14.27 25.24
C GLN A 151 9.63 -14.57 26.69
N ALA A 152 10.55 -15.51 26.89
CA ALA A 152 11.10 -15.81 28.21
C ALA A 152 11.94 -14.65 28.77
N GLN A 153 12.69 -13.96 27.90
CA GLN A 153 13.49 -12.79 28.29
C GLN A 153 12.58 -11.61 28.66
N ASP A 154 11.54 -11.33 27.86
CA ASP A 154 10.52 -10.32 28.22
C ASP A 154 9.95 -10.58 29.62
N ARG A 155 9.53 -11.81 29.89
CA ARG A 155 8.97 -12.22 31.19
C ARG A 155 9.97 -12.01 32.33
N ASN A 156 11.22 -12.43 32.13
CA ASN A 156 12.26 -12.33 33.15
C ASN A 156 12.63 -10.87 33.44
N LEU A 157 12.75 -10.04 32.41
CA LEU A 157 13.00 -8.60 32.55
C LEU A 157 11.86 -7.90 33.30
N MET A 158 10.61 -8.20 32.93
CA MET A 158 9.45 -7.65 33.65
C MET A 158 9.46 -8.05 35.13
N LYS A 159 9.72 -9.33 35.43
CA LYS A 159 9.79 -9.82 36.82
C LYS A 159 10.93 -9.14 37.60
N ALA A 160 12.10 -9.01 36.98
CA ALA A 160 13.26 -8.37 37.60
C ALA A 160 13.03 -6.88 37.93
N GLN A 161 12.22 -6.19 37.12
CA GLN A 161 11.85 -4.78 37.32
C GLN A 161 10.55 -4.59 38.13
N GLY A 162 10.02 -5.66 38.75
CA GLY A 162 8.78 -5.57 39.54
C GLY A 162 7.52 -5.26 38.72
N LEU A 163 7.55 -5.47 37.40
CA LEU A 163 6.43 -5.19 36.50
C LEU A 163 5.44 -6.36 36.45
N PRO A 164 4.12 -6.08 36.30
CA PRO A 164 3.09 -7.11 36.30
C PRO A 164 3.15 -7.97 35.02
N VAL A 165 3.69 -9.19 35.14
CA VAL A 165 3.81 -10.17 34.05
C VAL A 165 2.46 -10.51 33.42
N ALA A 166 1.36 -10.44 34.18
CA ALA A 166 0.00 -10.65 33.66
C ALA A 166 -0.38 -9.65 32.54
N ARG A 167 0.24 -8.46 32.51
CA ARG A 167 0.02 -7.43 31.49
C ARG A 167 1.07 -7.45 30.37
N MET A 168 1.97 -8.43 30.36
CA MET A 168 3.07 -8.55 29.40
C MET A 168 2.58 -8.51 27.95
N GLY A 169 1.45 -9.14 27.62
CA GLY A 169 0.96 -9.21 26.23
C GLY A 169 0.72 -7.86 25.53
N ARG A 170 0.56 -6.77 26.30
CA ARG A 170 0.41 -5.40 25.78
C ARG A 170 1.74 -4.76 25.42
N PHE A 171 2.81 -5.08 26.14
CA PHE A 171 4.12 -4.39 26.05
C PHE A 171 5.27 -5.31 25.63
N ALA A 172 5.00 -6.60 25.42
CA ALA A 172 5.99 -7.60 25.05
C ALA A 172 6.60 -7.31 23.68
N GLN A 173 7.80 -6.73 23.68
CA GLN A 173 8.56 -6.44 22.48
C GLN A 173 8.92 -7.71 21.72
N SER A 174 9.00 -8.88 22.36
CA SER A 174 9.14 -10.16 21.66
C SER A 174 7.97 -10.50 20.71
N ARG A 175 6.86 -9.75 20.77
CA ARG A 175 5.63 -10.04 20.02
C ARG A 175 4.98 -8.81 19.37
N ARG A 176 5.37 -7.60 19.73
CA ARG A 176 4.63 -6.37 19.43
C ARG A 176 5.54 -5.30 18.87
N SER A 177 5.15 -4.77 17.72
CA SER A 177 5.72 -3.56 17.14
C SER A 177 5.12 -2.30 17.78
N LEU A 178 5.69 -1.15 17.45
CA LEU A 178 5.09 0.14 17.76
C LEU A 178 3.69 0.27 17.16
N PHE A 179 3.48 -0.22 15.94
CA PHE A 179 2.17 -0.22 15.30
C PHE A 179 1.15 -1.11 16.04
N ASP A 180 1.57 -2.30 16.48
CA ASP A 180 0.73 -3.18 17.31
C ASP A 180 0.34 -2.53 18.65
N LEU A 181 1.25 -1.73 19.23
CA LEU A 181 0.98 -1.00 20.47
C LEU A 181 -0.02 0.13 20.23
N ALA A 182 0.22 0.95 19.20
CA ALA A 182 -0.64 2.08 18.84
C ALA A 182 -2.06 1.62 18.49
N SER A 183 -2.20 0.53 17.74
CA SER A 183 -3.51 -0.04 17.36
C SER A 183 -4.34 -0.58 18.52
N ARG A 184 -3.73 -0.78 19.70
CA ARG A 184 -4.39 -1.24 20.94
C ARG A 184 -4.83 -0.10 21.86
N VAL A 185 -4.46 1.14 21.54
CA VAL A 185 -4.94 2.30 22.28
C VAL A 185 -6.40 2.52 21.88
N SER A 186 -7.31 2.33 22.85
CA SER A 186 -8.77 2.42 22.66
C SER A 186 -9.23 3.87 22.46
N VAL A 187 -8.89 4.48 21.32
CA VAL A 187 -9.53 5.71 20.84
C VAL A 187 -10.10 5.37 19.48
N ALA A 188 -11.34 4.89 19.47
CA ALA A 188 -12.01 4.31 18.30
C ALA A 188 -12.03 5.25 17.08
N ASP A 189 -11.91 6.56 17.29
CA ASP A 189 -12.02 7.59 16.24
C ASP A 189 -10.70 7.94 15.54
N ASN A 190 -9.56 7.40 15.98
CA ASN A 190 -8.24 7.85 15.51
C ASN A 190 -7.50 6.88 14.58
N ARG A 191 -8.13 5.76 14.16
CA ARG A 191 -7.53 4.82 13.21
C ARG A 191 -8.13 5.00 11.82
N ILE A 192 -7.27 5.36 10.87
CA ILE A 192 -7.64 5.51 9.46
C ILE A 192 -6.97 4.39 8.67
N THR A 193 -7.76 3.61 7.94
CA THR A 193 -7.26 2.61 6.99
C THR A 193 -7.31 3.20 5.59
N LEU A 194 -6.15 3.27 4.92
CA LEU A 194 -6.07 3.64 3.52
C LEU A 194 -6.50 2.44 2.67
N LYS A 195 -7.62 2.57 1.97
CA LYS A 195 -8.24 1.45 1.23
C LYS A 195 -7.83 1.39 -0.23
N HIS A 196 -7.46 2.52 -0.84
CA HIS A 196 -7.17 2.58 -2.27
C HIS A 196 -5.72 2.22 -2.56
N GLN A 197 -5.53 1.29 -3.50
CA GLN A 197 -4.23 0.84 -3.98
C GLN A 197 -4.04 1.30 -5.43
N TYR A 198 -2.99 2.08 -5.65
CA TYR A 198 -2.74 2.76 -6.93
C TYR A 198 -1.57 2.17 -7.74
N ARG A 199 -0.87 1.18 -7.19
CA ARG A 199 0.41 0.65 -7.71
C ARG A 199 0.21 -0.56 -8.61
N SER A 200 -0.64 -1.51 -8.22
CA SER A 200 -0.65 -2.87 -8.76
C SER A 200 -1.89 -3.15 -9.60
N ALA A 201 -1.74 -4.04 -10.58
CA ALA A 201 -2.86 -4.55 -11.37
C ALA A 201 -3.93 -5.18 -10.47
N GLY A 202 -5.20 -5.03 -10.85
CA GLY A 202 -6.35 -5.45 -10.05
C GLY A 202 -6.26 -6.88 -9.50
N PRO A 203 -5.96 -7.90 -10.31
CA PRO A 203 -5.86 -9.27 -9.84
C PRO A 203 -4.80 -9.50 -8.75
N ILE A 204 -3.72 -8.71 -8.74
CA ILE A 204 -2.71 -8.73 -7.66
C ILE A 204 -3.34 -8.14 -6.39
N VAL A 205 -4.00 -6.98 -6.51
CA VAL A 205 -4.69 -6.31 -5.40
C VAL A 205 -5.79 -7.18 -4.83
N ASP A 206 -6.58 -7.87 -5.67
CA ASP A 206 -7.69 -8.73 -5.26
C ASP A 206 -7.19 -9.90 -4.41
N TYR A 207 -6.13 -10.59 -4.85
CA TYR A 207 -5.51 -11.64 -4.06
C TYR A 207 -4.99 -11.12 -2.72
N ILE A 208 -4.31 -9.97 -2.73
CA ILE A 208 -3.75 -9.37 -1.52
C ILE A 208 -4.89 -8.97 -0.55
N SER A 209 -5.91 -8.30 -1.06
CA SER A 209 -7.08 -7.82 -0.32
C SER A 209 -7.82 -8.99 0.33
N GLU A 210 -8.12 -10.04 -0.44
CA GLU A 210 -8.83 -11.22 0.04
C GLU A 210 -8.02 -11.98 1.09
N ASN A 211 -6.73 -12.20 0.85
CA ASN A 211 -5.93 -13.10 1.66
C ASN A 211 -5.34 -12.44 2.92
N PHE A 212 -5.08 -11.12 2.90
CA PHE A 212 -4.38 -10.43 3.98
C PHE A 212 -5.19 -9.34 4.67
N TYR A 213 -6.12 -8.68 3.96
CA TYR A 213 -6.83 -7.49 4.44
C TYR A 213 -8.36 -7.66 4.52
N GLY A 214 -8.89 -8.87 4.33
CA GLY A 214 -10.33 -9.15 4.47
C GLY A 214 -11.21 -8.40 3.48
N ASN A 215 -10.76 -8.27 2.22
CA ASN A 215 -11.45 -7.55 1.13
C ASN A 215 -11.66 -6.05 1.35
N GLN A 216 -10.82 -5.41 2.18
CA GLN A 216 -10.94 -3.98 2.45
C GLN A 216 -10.22 -3.08 1.43
N LEU A 217 -9.26 -3.62 0.68
CA LEU A 217 -8.52 -2.85 -0.33
C LEU A 217 -9.32 -2.75 -1.63
N GLN A 218 -9.18 -1.60 -2.28
CA GLN A 218 -9.81 -1.25 -3.54
C GLN A 218 -8.74 -0.91 -4.57
N THR A 219 -8.94 -1.44 -5.77
CA THR A 219 -8.07 -1.21 -6.90
C THR A 219 -8.32 0.19 -7.48
N SER A 220 -7.26 0.97 -7.70
CA SER A 220 -7.33 2.36 -8.19
C SER A 220 -6.15 2.74 -9.10
N TYR A 221 -5.49 1.76 -9.72
CA TYR A 221 -4.38 1.99 -10.66
C TYR A 221 -4.85 2.51 -12.03
N ASP A 222 -3.92 3.11 -12.78
CA ASP A 222 -4.10 3.41 -14.21
C ASP A 222 -3.52 2.26 -15.05
N PRO A 223 -4.37 1.49 -15.78
CA PRO A 223 -3.90 0.38 -16.62
C PRO A 223 -2.90 0.79 -17.70
N LYS A 224 -2.92 2.05 -18.17
CA LYS A 224 -1.99 2.53 -19.20
C LYS A 224 -0.57 2.73 -18.67
N ARG A 225 -0.40 2.83 -17.35
CA ARG A 225 0.91 2.99 -16.69
C ARG A 225 1.59 1.67 -16.35
N LEU A 226 0.96 0.54 -16.68
CA LEU A 226 1.53 -0.78 -16.46
C LEU A 226 2.42 -1.18 -17.64
N ASN A 227 3.70 -1.43 -17.37
CA ASN A 227 4.59 -2.06 -18.34
C ASN A 227 4.38 -3.57 -18.27
N VAL A 228 3.64 -4.15 -19.19
CA VAL A 228 3.29 -5.58 -19.19
C VAL A 228 4.16 -6.29 -20.24
N PRO A 229 4.75 -7.46 -19.93
CA PRO A 229 5.42 -8.26 -20.96
C PRO A 229 4.46 -8.68 -22.07
N ASP A 230 4.97 -8.75 -23.31
CA ASP A 230 4.16 -9.12 -24.48
C ASP A 230 3.55 -10.52 -24.32
N GLY A 231 2.27 -10.65 -24.70
CA GLY A 231 1.52 -11.89 -24.58
C GLY A 231 1.14 -12.30 -23.15
N VAL A 232 1.51 -11.52 -22.14
CA VAL A 232 1.15 -11.76 -20.72
C VAL A 232 0.01 -10.83 -20.32
N ARG A 233 -0.94 -11.35 -19.52
CA ARG A 233 -2.01 -10.53 -18.95
C ARG A 233 -1.54 -9.89 -17.63
N PRO A 234 -1.89 -8.62 -17.35
CA PRO A 234 -1.63 -8.03 -16.03
C PRO A 234 -2.29 -8.84 -14.92
N GLY A 235 -1.59 -9.04 -13.80
CA GLY A 235 -2.11 -9.79 -12.67
C GLY A 235 -1.16 -10.89 -12.17
N LEU A 236 -1.74 -12.05 -11.89
CA LEU A 236 -1.03 -13.22 -11.38
C LEU A 236 -0.86 -14.26 -12.47
N ALA A 237 0.32 -14.88 -12.53
CA ALA A 237 0.63 -16.00 -13.41
C ALA A 237 1.42 -17.07 -12.65
N TRP A 238 1.34 -18.32 -13.09
CA TRP A 238 2.05 -19.43 -12.47
C TRP A 238 2.72 -20.33 -13.52
N GLU A 239 4.02 -20.56 -13.37
CA GLU A 239 4.75 -21.62 -14.06
C GLU A 239 4.87 -22.82 -13.13
N HIS A 240 4.28 -23.95 -13.56
CA HIS A 240 4.45 -25.21 -12.85
C HIS A 240 5.90 -25.69 -12.99
N VAL A 241 6.61 -25.75 -11.87
CA VAL A 241 7.96 -26.28 -11.79
C VAL A 241 7.95 -27.49 -10.87
N PRO A 242 8.14 -28.72 -11.40
CA PRO A 242 8.13 -29.93 -10.58
C PRO A 242 9.17 -29.89 -9.46
N ALA A 243 8.85 -30.53 -8.33
CA ALA A 243 9.80 -30.69 -7.24
C ALA A 243 11.10 -31.39 -7.70
N PRO A 244 12.25 -31.05 -7.10
CA PRO A 244 13.50 -31.71 -7.41
C PRO A 244 13.42 -33.22 -7.10
N ALA A 245 14.10 -34.02 -7.93
CA ALA A 245 14.16 -35.48 -7.76
C ALA A 245 14.84 -35.89 -6.44
N VAL A 246 15.72 -35.04 -5.92
CA VAL A 246 16.43 -35.22 -4.65
C VAL A 246 15.98 -34.19 -3.61
N PRO A 247 16.11 -34.50 -2.30
CA PRO A 247 15.90 -33.52 -1.24
C PRO A 247 16.70 -32.25 -1.47
N GLN A 248 16.06 -31.09 -1.26
CA GLN A 248 16.74 -29.80 -1.39
C GLN A 248 17.81 -29.68 -0.29
N MET A 249 19.03 -29.32 -0.69
CA MET A 249 20.08 -28.97 0.25
C MET A 249 20.13 -27.45 0.41
N GLY A 250 20.13 -26.98 1.66
CA GLY A 250 20.31 -25.55 1.95
C GLY A 250 19.17 -24.61 1.54
N ASN A 251 17.93 -25.12 1.36
CA ASN A 251 16.79 -24.35 0.82
C ASN A 251 17.10 -23.74 -0.56
N VAL A 252 17.59 -24.59 -1.46
CA VAL A 252 17.80 -24.27 -2.87
C VAL A 252 16.94 -25.22 -3.72
N ASN A 253 16.20 -24.69 -4.68
CA ASN A 253 15.40 -25.44 -5.64
C ASN A 253 15.95 -25.22 -7.07
N PRO A 254 16.88 -26.06 -7.54
CA PRO A 254 17.52 -25.88 -8.85
C PRO A 254 16.53 -25.86 -10.04
N PRO A 255 15.48 -26.71 -10.10
CA PRO A 255 14.42 -26.57 -11.09
C PRO A 255 13.80 -25.16 -11.18
N GLU A 256 13.50 -24.52 -10.05
CA GLU A 256 12.96 -23.15 -10.02
C GLU A 256 14.00 -22.14 -10.53
N VAL A 257 15.27 -22.30 -10.15
CA VAL A 257 16.37 -21.45 -10.65
C VAL A 257 16.47 -21.52 -12.16
N SER A 258 16.51 -22.73 -12.73
CA SER A 258 16.60 -22.94 -14.18
C SER A 258 15.38 -22.37 -14.93
N ALA A 259 14.18 -22.51 -14.37
CA ALA A 259 12.96 -21.97 -14.97
C ALA A 259 12.96 -20.43 -15.00
N ILE A 260 13.36 -19.81 -13.89
CA ILE A 260 13.49 -18.35 -13.78
C ILE A 260 14.52 -17.81 -14.77
N VAL A 261 15.72 -18.38 -14.81
CA VAL A 261 16.79 -17.89 -15.70
C VAL A 261 16.42 -18.06 -17.16
N ARG A 262 15.74 -19.16 -17.53
CA ARG A 262 15.17 -19.34 -18.87
C ARG A 262 14.18 -18.23 -19.21
N HIS A 263 13.26 -17.90 -18.31
CA HIS A 263 12.28 -16.82 -18.52
C HIS A 263 12.94 -15.44 -18.60
N LEU A 264 13.91 -15.15 -17.73
CA LEU A 264 14.67 -13.90 -17.78
C LEU A 264 15.40 -13.75 -19.10
N LYS A 265 16.08 -14.80 -19.58
CA LYS A 265 16.79 -14.79 -20.86
C LYS A 265 15.83 -14.46 -22.01
N LYS A 266 14.70 -15.16 -22.07
CA LYS A 266 13.68 -14.90 -23.10
C LYS A 266 13.19 -13.46 -23.05
N LEU A 267 12.72 -13.01 -21.88
CA LEU A 267 12.13 -11.68 -21.73
C LEU A 267 13.10 -10.54 -22.04
N ILE A 268 14.35 -10.65 -21.56
CA ILE A 268 15.34 -9.57 -21.69
C ILE A 268 16.01 -9.60 -23.07
N VAL A 269 16.31 -10.78 -23.62
CA VAL A 269 17.11 -10.91 -24.84
C VAL A 269 16.24 -11.03 -26.09
N GLU A 270 15.21 -11.87 -26.05
CA GLU A 270 14.37 -12.18 -27.21
C GLU A 270 13.23 -11.15 -27.32
N ASP A 271 12.46 -10.99 -26.24
CA ASP A 271 11.28 -10.11 -26.22
C ASP A 271 11.64 -8.63 -25.96
N LYS A 272 12.89 -8.36 -25.54
CA LYS A 272 13.42 -7.01 -25.24
C LYS A 272 12.51 -6.19 -24.32
N TYR A 273 11.98 -6.83 -23.29
CA TYR A 273 11.09 -6.19 -22.33
C TYR A 273 11.77 -5.01 -21.63
N ALA A 274 11.16 -3.83 -21.74
CA ALA A 274 11.69 -2.58 -21.21
C ALA A 274 11.24 -2.26 -19.77
N GLY A 275 10.38 -3.10 -19.18
CA GLY A 275 9.92 -2.89 -17.81
C GLY A 275 10.92 -3.40 -16.77
N SER A 276 10.75 -2.93 -15.54
CA SER A 276 11.61 -3.29 -14.42
C SER A 276 11.31 -4.71 -13.90
N ILE A 277 12.36 -5.50 -13.62
CA ILE A 277 12.22 -6.91 -13.20
C ILE A 277 12.78 -7.15 -11.79
N GLY A 278 12.06 -7.92 -10.98
CA GLY A 278 12.55 -8.39 -9.68
C GLY A 278 12.36 -9.89 -9.51
N VAL A 279 13.36 -10.57 -8.97
CA VAL A 279 13.27 -11.97 -8.56
C VAL A 279 13.32 -12.05 -7.04
N ILE A 280 12.24 -12.56 -6.44
CA ILE A 280 12.08 -12.63 -4.99
C ILE A 280 12.00 -14.08 -4.53
N THR A 281 12.73 -14.42 -3.48
CA THR A 281 12.60 -15.71 -2.79
C THR A 281 12.81 -15.56 -1.27
N PRO A 282 12.20 -16.40 -0.42
CA PRO A 282 12.38 -16.30 1.03
C PRO A 282 13.80 -16.64 1.53
N PHE A 283 14.61 -17.37 0.74
CA PHE A 283 15.84 -17.97 1.21
C PHE A 283 17.08 -17.36 0.55
N ARG A 284 18.06 -16.93 1.36
CA ARG A 284 19.32 -16.35 0.86
C ARG A 284 20.13 -17.32 -0.02
N ALA A 285 20.10 -18.61 0.26
CA ALA A 285 20.79 -19.60 -0.57
C ALA A 285 20.18 -19.68 -1.98
N GLN A 286 18.84 -19.62 -2.09
CA GLN A 286 18.14 -19.55 -3.37
C GLN A 286 18.46 -18.23 -4.10
N VAL A 287 18.55 -17.10 -3.39
CA VAL A 287 19.01 -15.82 -3.98
C VAL A 287 20.38 -16.00 -4.64
N ALA A 288 21.37 -16.49 -3.88
CA ALA A 288 22.72 -16.69 -4.39
C ALA A 288 22.77 -17.65 -5.59
N ALA A 289 21.97 -18.73 -5.55
CA ALA A 289 21.86 -19.66 -6.68
C ALA A 289 21.28 -19.01 -7.93
N ILE A 290 20.27 -18.14 -7.79
CA ILE A 290 19.67 -17.40 -8.91
C ILE A 290 20.64 -16.35 -9.44
N GLU A 291 21.30 -15.57 -8.57
CA GLU A 291 22.29 -14.57 -8.99
C GLU A 291 23.41 -15.19 -9.81
N ASN A 292 24.02 -16.26 -9.32
CA ASN A 292 25.08 -16.98 -10.04
C ASN A 292 24.61 -17.49 -11.41
N ALA A 293 23.38 -18.02 -11.49
CA ALA A 293 22.84 -18.54 -12.74
C ALA A 293 22.47 -17.40 -13.71
N VAL A 294 21.95 -16.27 -13.21
CA VAL A 294 21.70 -15.06 -14.00
C VAL A 294 23.00 -14.51 -14.59
N ASP A 295 24.05 -14.40 -13.77
CA ASP A 295 25.35 -13.87 -14.17
C ASP A 295 26.01 -14.71 -15.27
N SER A 296 25.74 -16.01 -15.30
CA SER A 296 26.24 -16.92 -16.34
C SER A 296 25.52 -16.80 -17.70
N VAL A 297 24.36 -16.14 -17.74
CA VAL A 297 23.48 -16.11 -18.94
C VAL A 297 23.17 -14.70 -19.43
N LEU A 298 23.24 -13.69 -18.56
CA LEU A 298 22.85 -12.31 -18.85
C LEU A 298 23.98 -11.31 -18.55
N ASP A 299 24.35 -10.57 -19.59
CA ASP A 299 25.34 -9.49 -19.50
C ASP A 299 24.86 -8.36 -18.57
N GLU A 300 25.78 -7.75 -17.82
CA GLU A 300 25.49 -6.65 -16.89
C GLU A 300 24.71 -5.47 -17.51
N PRO A 301 25.03 -4.97 -18.72
CA PRO A 301 24.28 -3.85 -19.30
C PRO A 301 22.80 -4.16 -19.52
N LYS A 302 22.46 -5.40 -19.86
CA LYS A 302 21.07 -5.84 -20.04
C LYS A 302 20.33 -5.92 -18.71
N ARG A 303 21.02 -6.36 -17.65
CA ARG A 303 20.47 -6.41 -16.28
C ARG A 303 20.15 -5.02 -15.77
N ILE A 304 21.05 -4.06 -16.00
CA ILE A 304 20.87 -2.65 -15.61
C ILE A 304 19.70 -2.02 -16.38
N ALA A 305 19.59 -2.27 -17.70
CA ALA A 305 18.54 -1.69 -18.53
C ALA A 305 17.11 -2.06 -18.07
N CYS A 306 16.92 -3.24 -17.47
CA CYS A 306 15.64 -3.69 -16.92
C CYS A 306 15.57 -3.55 -15.39
N GLU A 307 16.48 -2.80 -14.76
CA GLU A 307 16.59 -2.66 -13.30
C GLU A 307 16.52 -3.99 -12.53
N LEU A 308 17.10 -5.05 -13.11
CA LEU A 308 16.98 -6.40 -12.58
C LEU A 308 17.56 -6.46 -11.17
N LYS A 309 16.74 -6.91 -10.23
CA LYS A 309 17.18 -7.20 -8.87
C LYS A 309 16.80 -8.62 -8.48
N VAL A 310 17.73 -9.34 -7.87
CA VAL A 310 17.47 -10.62 -7.21
C VAL A 310 17.62 -10.40 -5.71
N GLY A 311 16.75 -10.98 -4.89
CA GLY A 311 16.83 -10.70 -3.47
C GLY A 311 15.82 -11.46 -2.63
N THR A 312 16.06 -11.37 -1.31
CA THR A 312 15.08 -11.84 -0.34
C THR A 312 13.90 -10.88 -0.24
N VAL A 313 12.81 -11.34 0.36
CA VAL A 313 11.65 -10.49 0.67
C VAL A 313 12.05 -9.23 1.44
N ASP A 314 12.87 -9.40 2.49
CA ASP A 314 13.42 -8.31 3.29
C ASP A 314 14.32 -7.37 2.45
N GLY A 315 15.11 -7.93 1.53
CA GLY A 315 15.96 -7.16 0.61
C GLY A 315 15.20 -6.33 -0.43
N PHE A 316 13.91 -6.62 -0.65
CA PHE A 316 13.03 -5.90 -1.58
C PHE A 316 12.14 -4.85 -0.90
N GLN A 317 12.32 -4.63 0.39
CA GLN A 317 11.49 -3.68 1.13
C GLN A 317 11.59 -2.26 0.56
N GLY A 318 10.43 -1.60 0.42
CA GLY A 318 10.34 -0.25 -0.15
C GLY A 318 10.60 -0.17 -1.65
N GLN A 319 10.90 -1.28 -2.32
CA GLN A 319 11.13 -1.34 -3.76
C GLN A 319 9.96 -2.04 -4.46
N GLU A 320 9.76 -1.74 -5.73
CA GLU A 320 8.71 -2.32 -6.58
C GLU A 320 9.26 -2.53 -7.99
N ARG A 321 8.61 -3.42 -8.75
CA ARG A 321 8.98 -3.76 -10.12
C ARG A 321 7.74 -3.98 -10.96
N ASP A 322 7.86 -3.77 -12.26
CA ASP A 322 6.78 -4.03 -13.21
C ASP A 322 6.46 -5.53 -13.25
N LEU A 323 7.49 -6.37 -13.31
CA LEU A 323 7.41 -7.81 -13.23
C LEU A 323 8.14 -8.33 -11.98
N ILE A 324 7.42 -9.07 -11.13
CA ILE A 324 8.03 -9.88 -10.07
C ILE A 324 7.96 -11.35 -10.44
N MET A 325 9.11 -12.02 -10.43
CA MET A 325 9.25 -13.46 -10.46
C MET A 325 9.45 -13.96 -9.03
N PHE A 326 8.50 -14.74 -8.52
CA PHE A 326 8.54 -15.25 -7.16
C PHE A 326 8.86 -16.75 -7.13
N SER A 327 9.95 -17.11 -6.45
CA SER A 327 10.34 -18.50 -6.16
C SER A 327 10.00 -18.81 -4.69
N PRO A 328 8.93 -19.60 -4.42
CA PRO A 328 8.62 -20.05 -3.08
C PRO A 328 9.74 -20.93 -2.51
N CYS A 329 10.46 -21.68 -3.38
CA CYS A 329 11.50 -22.63 -3.01
C CYS A 329 11.04 -23.62 -1.92
N VAL A 330 9.76 -23.97 -1.95
CA VAL A 330 9.13 -24.94 -1.05
C VAL A 330 8.42 -26.00 -1.86
N GLY A 331 8.55 -27.26 -1.44
CA GLY A 331 7.96 -28.42 -2.08
C GLY A 331 7.96 -29.65 -1.17
N PRO A 332 7.51 -30.81 -1.67
CA PRO A 332 7.47 -32.07 -0.91
C PRO A 332 8.85 -32.55 -0.44
N ARG A 333 9.92 -32.03 -1.05
CA ARG A 333 11.32 -32.40 -0.83
C ARG A 333 12.14 -31.30 -0.12
N SER A 334 11.48 -30.28 0.42
CA SER A 334 12.13 -29.19 1.15
C SER A 334 12.50 -29.60 2.58
N PRO A 335 13.55 -29.00 3.18
CA PRO A 335 13.83 -29.16 4.60
C PRO A 335 12.64 -28.70 5.45
N GLN A 336 12.30 -29.47 6.48
CA GLN A 336 11.16 -29.17 7.37
C GLN A 336 11.29 -27.79 8.03
N SER A 337 12.50 -27.36 8.36
CA SER A 337 12.79 -26.04 8.91
C SER A 337 12.46 -24.91 7.93
N GLY A 338 12.82 -25.07 6.65
CA GLY A 338 12.50 -24.13 5.58
C GLY A 338 11.01 -24.03 5.32
N LEU A 339 10.32 -25.18 5.27
CA LEU A 339 8.86 -25.22 5.13
C LEU A 339 8.15 -24.53 6.30
N THR A 340 8.58 -24.82 7.53
CA THR A 340 8.02 -24.20 8.74
C THR A 340 8.24 -22.68 8.75
N PHE A 341 9.42 -22.21 8.33
CA PHE A 341 9.73 -20.79 8.18
C PHE A 341 8.77 -20.11 7.19
N PHE A 342 8.56 -20.72 6.02
CA PHE A 342 7.65 -20.21 5.00
C PHE A 342 6.18 -20.16 5.49
N GLN A 343 5.73 -21.22 6.17
CA GLN A 343 4.35 -21.33 6.68
C GLN A 343 4.04 -20.35 7.81
N ARG A 344 5.02 -20.09 8.68
CA ARG A 344 4.81 -19.23 9.86
C ARG A 344 4.68 -17.76 9.53
N ASP A 345 5.31 -17.31 8.44
CA ASP A 345 5.35 -15.89 8.09
C ASP A 345 4.69 -15.61 6.74
N THR A 346 3.36 -15.62 6.75
CA THR A 346 2.56 -15.29 5.56
C THR A 346 2.72 -13.82 5.14
N ARG A 347 3.23 -12.94 6.02
CA ARG A 347 3.47 -11.53 5.69
C ARG A 347 4.57 -11.40 4.65
N ARG A 348 5.57 -12.29 4.66
CA ARG A 348 6.59 -12.34 3.61
C ARG A 348 6.00 -12.62 2.23
N LEU A 349 4.99 -13.49 2.16
CA LEU A 349 4.27 -13.74 0.90
C LEU A 349 3.46 -12.52 0.46
N ASN A 350 2.79 -11.82 1.38
CA ASN A 350 2.11 -10.56 1.08
C ASN A 350 3.10 -9.55 0.49
N VAL A 351 4.23 -9.34 1.17
CA VAL A 351 5.27 -8.41 0.72
C VAL A 351 5.80 -8.80 -0.65
N ALA A 352 6.20 -10.06 -0.87
CA ALA A 352 6.74 -10.52 -2.14
C ALA A 352 5.79 -10.24 -3.32
N ILE A 353 4.51 -10.59 -3.19
CA ILE A 353 3.53 -10.42 -4.27
C ILE A 353 3.15 -8.94 -4.46
N SER A 354 3.06 -8.17 -3.37
CA SER A 354 2.78 -6.73 -3.43
C SER A 354 3.87 -5.85 -4.05
N ARG A 355 5.07 -6.42 -4.32
CA ARG A 355 6.13 -5.72 -5.05
C ARG A 355 5.88 -5.63 -6.56
N ALA A 356 4.94 -6.40 -7.08
CA ALA A 356 4.57 -6.38 -8.50
C ALA A 356 3.62 -5.23 -8.81
N ARG A 357 3.95 -4.45 -9.84
CA ARG A 357 3.05 -3.45 -10.43
C ARG A 357 2.16 -4.09 -11.50
N ALA A 358 2.75 -4.69 -12.53
CA ALA A 358 2.01 -5.24 -13.66
C ALA A 358 1.73 -6.73 -13.52
N VAL A 359 2.76 -7.54 -13.23
CA VAL A 359 2.65 -9.01 -13.20
C VAL A 359 3.44 -9.58 -12.03
N ALA A 360 2.82 -10.49 -11.27
CA ALA A 360 3.52 -11.39 -10.36
C ALA A 360 3.46 -12.81 -10.94
N MET A 361 4.62 -13.35 -11.34
CA MET A 361 4.78 -14.68 -11.91
C MET A 361 5.41 -15.61 -10.88
N ILE A 362 4.72 -16.69 -10.52
CA ILE A 362 5.16 -17.63 -9.50
C ILE A 362 5.79 -18.85 -10.19
N PHE A 363 6.96 -19.29 -9.69
CA PHE A 363 7.69 -20.45 -10.19
C PHE A 363 7.75 -21.48 -9.08
N GLY A 364 6.96 -22.54 -9.18
CA GLY A 364 6.93 -23.55 -8.13
C GLY A 364 6.05 -24.74 -8.42
N ASP A 365 6.18 -25.75 -7.56
CA ASP A 365 5.40 -26.97 -7.65
C ASP A 365 3.93 -26.67 -7.35
N LEU A 366 3.10 -26.84 -8.39
CA LEU A 366 1.68 -26.49 -8.37
C LEU A 366 0.88 -27.52 -7.56
N ASP A 367 1.29 -28.79 -7.60
CA ASP A 367 0.64 -29.86 -6.85
C ASP A 367 0.92 -29.68 -5.36
N PHE A 368 2.16 -29.33 -5.02
CA PHE A 368 2.51 -28.94 -3.66
C PHE A 368 1.73 -27.70 -3.19
N ALA A 369 1.65 -26.66 -4.01
CA ALA A 369 0.89 -25.46 -3.66
C ALA A 369 -0.59 -25.79 -3.38
N ARG A 370 -1.21 -26.65 -4.20
CA ARG A 370 -2.61 -27.08 -4.06
C ARG A 370 -2.86 -28.07 -2.93
N SER A 371 -1.83 -28.71 -2.39
CA SER A 371 -1.94 -29.64 -1.26
C SER A 371 -2.49 -29.01 0.03
N GLY A 372 -2.52 -27.67 0.13
CA GLY A 372 -3.03 -26.95 1.29
C GLY A 372 -2.03 -26.84 2.46
N GLN A 373 -0.80 -27.33 2.31
CA GLN A 373 0.28 -27.17 3.29
C GLN A 373 0.57 -25.70 3.61
N SER A 374 0.32 -24.79 2.67
CA SER A 374 0.23 -23.35 2.93
C SER A 374 -1.06 -22.81 2.32
N LYS A 375 -2.00 -22.38 3.17
CA LYS A 375 -3.29 -21.82 2.72
C LYS A 375 -3.13 -20.62 1.79
N ALA A 376 -2.17 -19.75 2.10
CA ALA A 376 -1.91 -18.57 1.30
C ALA A 376 -1.32 -18.94 -0.08
N LEU A 377 -0.41 -19.92 -0.13
CA LEU A 377 0.15 -20.41 -1.39
C LEU A 377 -0.91 -21.15 -2.23
N ALA A 378 -1.78 -21.94 -1.60
CA ALA A 378 -2.88 -22.61 -2.28
C ALA A 378 -3.85 -21.63 -2.94
N LYS A 379 -4.23 -20.56 -2.24
CA LYS A 379 -5.05 -19.48 -2.80
C LYS A 379 -4.34 -18.74 -3.93
N LEU A 380 -3.04 -18.47 -3.79
CA LEU A 380 -2.24 -17.85 -4.83
C LEU A 380 -2.23 -18.71 -6.10
N ALA A 381 -2.01 -20.02 -5.96
CA ALA A 381 -2.05 -20.98 -7.05
C ALA A 381 -3.42 -21.02 -7.72
N SER A 382 -4.50 -21.07 -6.95
CA SER A 382 -5.88 -20.99 -7.46
C SER A 382 -6.09 -19.72 -8.29
N LYS A 383 -5.81 -18.53 -7.73
CA LYS A 383 -5.98 -17.24 -8.44
C LYS A 383 -5.08 -17.08 -9.67
N ALA A 384 -3.90 -17.67 -9.67
CA ALA A 384 -2.94 -17.56 -10.77
C ALA A 384 -3.18 -18.59 -11.90
N THR A 385 -3.90 -19.69 -11.64
CA THR A 385 -4.11 -20.79 -12.60
C THR A 385 -5.54 -20.98 -13.04
N GLU A 386 -6.52 -20.58 -12.24
CA GLU A 386 -7.91 -20.62 -12.67
C GLU A 386 -8.08 -19.66 -13.85
N ALA A 387 -8.70 -20.18 -14.93
CA ALA A 387 -9.24 -19.30 -15.94
C ALA A 387 -10.08 -18.28 -15.20
N ARG A 388 -9.82 -16.98 -15.41
CA ARG A 388 -10.69 -15.94 -14.88
C ARG A 388 -12.07 -16.30 -15.37
N THR A 389 -12.89 -16.87 -14.48
CA THR A 389 -14.29 -17.00 -14.74
C THR A 389 -14.71 -15.57 -14.96
N LYS A 390 -15.11 -15.26 -16.20
CA LYS A 390 -16.10 -14.21 -16.38
C LYS A 390 -17.17 -14.63 -15.38
N ARG A 391 -17.31 -13.94 -14.25
CA ARG A 391 -18.48 -14.10 -13.38
C ARG A 391 -19.63 -13.55 -14.20
N GLY A 392 -20.07 -14.38 -15.13
CA GLY A 392 -21.20 -14.20 -16.01
C GLY A 392 -22.16 -15.31 -15.68
N GLU A 393 -22.81 -15.19 -14.54
CA GLU A 393 -24.14 -15.78 -14.34
C GLU A 393 -25.00 -14.64 -13.84
N GLY A 394 -25.61 -13.96 -14.82
CA GLY A 394 -26.19 -12.62 -14.73
C GLY A 394 -25.43 -11.67 -15.68
N VAL A 395 -25.92 -11.48 -16.90
CA VAL A 395 -25.42 -10.40 -17.81
C VAL A 395 -25.70 -9.02 -17.19
N PHE A 396 -26.62 -8.97 -16.23
CA PHE A 396 -27.10 -7.78 -15.54
C PHE A 396 -27.24 -8.10 -14.05
N ASP A 397 -26.87 -7.17 -13.17
CA ASP A 397 -27.05 -7.26 -11.72
C ASP A 397 -28.48 -6.89 -11.30
N SER A 398 -29.25 -6.25 -12.18
CA SER A 398 -30.64 -5.85 -11.95
C SER A 398 -31.55 -6.01 -13.18
N ASP A 399 -32.86 -6.15 -12.93
CA ASP A 399 -33.88 -6.12 -13.99
C ASP A 399 -33.93 -4.80 -14.75
N TRP A 400 -33.47 -3.71 -14.12
CA TRP A 400 -33.40 -2.39 -14.74
C TRP A 400 -32.25 -2.28 -15.73
N GLU A 401 -31.05 -2.77 -15.37
CA GLU A 401 -29.95 -2.92 -16.33
C GLU A 401 -30.39 -3.71 -17.56
N ARG A 402 -31.11 -4.83 -17.39
CA ARG A 402 -31.64 -5.60 -18.52
C ARG A 402 -32.54 -4.75 -19.43
N LYS A 403 -33.45 -3.96 -18.87
CA LYS A 403 -34.34 -3.06 -19.62
C LYS A 403 -33.55 -1.98 -20.36
N VAL A 404 -32.60 -1.33 -19.68
CA VAL A 404 -31.73 -0.29 -20.25
C VAL A 404 -30.89 -0.85 -21.40
N HIS A 405 -30.30 -2.03 -21.23
CA HIS A 405 -29.54 -2.70 -22.29
C HIS A 405 -30.36 -2.93 -23.55
N HIS A 406 -31.58 -3.47 -23.42
CA HIS A 406 -32.46 -3.68 -24.58
C HIS A 406 -32.89 -2.37 -25.23
N ALA A 407 -33.15 -1.33 -24.45
CA ALA A 407 -33.53 -0.02 -24.95
C ALA A 407 -32.37 0.66 -25.72
N LEU A 408 -31.14 0.61 -25.18
CA LEU A 408 -29.92 1.08 -25.84
C LEU A 408 -29.66 0.32 -27.16
N LYS A 409 -29.81 -1.02 -27.16
CA LYS A 409 -29.69 -1.83 -28.38
C LYS A 409 -30.74 -1.47 -29.43
N ALA A 410 -31.97 -1.17 -29.02
CA ALA A 410 -33.04 -0.76 -29.94
C ALA A 410 -32.76 0.60 -30.60
N ARG A 411 -32.01 1.49 -29.93
CA ARG A 411 -31.47 2.75 -30.48
C ARG A 411 -30.25 2.55 -31.39
N GLY A 412 -29.78 1.33 -31.58
CA GLY A 412 -28.59 1.03 -32.40
C GLY A 412 -27.25 1.25 -31.68
N LEU A 413 -27.26 1.47 -30.37
CA LEU A 413 -26.04 1.56 -29.55
C LEU A 413 -25.52 0.16 -29.19
N ASP A 414 -24.23 0.06 -28.87
CA ASP A 414 -23.58 -1.20 -28.46
C ASP A 414 -23.12 -1.15 -26.99
N PRO A 415 -24.06 -1.27 -26.02
CA PRO A 415 -23.69 -1.34 -24.62
C PRO A 415 -22.95 -2.64 -24.32
N GLN A 416 -21.76 -2.53 -23.73
CA GLN A 416 -21.03 -3.67 -23.17
C GLN A 416 -21.34 -3.76 -21.67
N PRO A 417 -22.23 -4.68 -21.25
CA PRO A 417 -22.54 -4.83 -19.85
C PRO A 417 -21.34 -5.37 -19.09
N GLN A 418 -21.23 -4.98 -17.81
CA GLN A 418 -20.29 -5.60 -16.88
C GLN A 418 -18.82 -5.50 -17.35
N HIS A 419 -18.49 -4.39 -18.02
CA HIS A 419 -17.17 -4.13 -18.59
C HIS A 419 -16.13 -3.90 -17.48
N GLU A 420 -15.02 -4.63 -17.51
CA GLU A 420 -13.99 -4.52 -16.48
C GLU A 420 -12.92 -3.48 -16.85
N ILE A 421 -12.75 -2.45 -16.01
CA ILE A 421 -11.68 -1.46 -16.14
C ILE A 421 -11.08 -1.08 -14.78
N ALA A 422 -9.74 -1.04 -14.70
CA ALA A 422 -9.00 -0.66 -13.50
C ALA A 422 -9.45 -1.39 -12.20
N GLY A 423 -9.81 -2.67 -12.33
CA GLY A 423 -10.31 -3.50 -11.22
C GLY A 423 -11.74 -3.19 -10.78
N ARG A 424 -12.54 -2.58 -11.66
CA ARG A 424 -13.97 -2.31 -11.46
C ARG A 424 -14.78 -2.92 -12.58
N ARG A 425 -16.04 -3.16 -12.29
CA ARG A 425 -17.04 -3.65 -13.23
C ARG A 425 -18.08 -2.53 -13.39
N LEU A 426 -18.21 -2.03 -14.61
CA LEU A 426 -19.18 -0.98 -14.97
C LEU A 426 -20.52 -1.64 -15.30
N ASP A 427 -21.64 -1.03 -14.95
CA ASP A 427 -22.96 -1.54 -15.38
C ASP A 427 -23.01 -1.61 -16.92
N PHE A 428 -22.63 -0.51 -17.61
CA PHE A 428 -22.46 -0.45 -19.05
C PHE A 428 -21.26 0.39 -19.49
N ALA A 429 -20.43 -0.16 -20.37
CA ALA A 429 -19.49 0.63 -21.18
C ALA A 429 -20.06 0.86 -22.58
N LEU A 430 -20.12 2.12 -23.02
CA LEU A 430 -20.44 2.50 -24.39
C LEU A 430 -19.27 3.23 -25.03
N PHE A 431 -19.07 2.99 -26.32
CA PHE A 431 -17.99 3.58 -27.11
C PHE A 431 -18.58 4.37 -28.27
N GLY A 432 -18.38 5.68 -28.26
CA GLY A 432 -18.89 6.61 -29.26
C GLY A 432 -17.90 6.82 -30.42
N ALA A 433 -18.34 7.61 -31.41
CA ALA A 433 -17.44 8.08 -32.46
C ALA A 433 -16.32 8.97 -31.85
N ASN A 434 -15.20 9.14 -32.58
CA ASN A 434 -14.06 9.96 -32.12
C ASN A 434 -13.37 9.49 -30.81
N GLY A 435 -13.60 8.24 -30.39
CA GLY A 435 -12.92 7.64 -29.24
C GLY A 435 -13.53 8.00 -27.88
N VAL A 436 -14.74 8.55 -27.86
CA VAL A 436 -15.50 8.81 -26.63
C VAL A 436 -15.81 7.50 -25.92
N LYS A 437 -15.61 7.47 -24.59
CA LYS A 437 -15.91 6.33 -23.72
C LYS A 437 -16.88 6.79 -22.67
N LEU A 438 -18.01 6.11 -22.54
CA LEU A 438 -19.05 6.43 -21.58
C LEU A 438 -19.24 5.25 -20.62
N ASP A 439 -19.10 5.55 -19.34
CA ASP A 439 -19.54 4.71 -18.24
C ASP A 439 -20.98 5.09 -17.91
N LEU A 440 -21.91 4.13 -18.02
CA LEU A 440 -23.32 4.32 -17.73
C LEU A 440 -23.73 3.39 -16.59
N GLU A 441 -24.13 3.99 -15.47
CA GLU A 441 -24.49 3.26 -14.24
C GLU A 441 -25.99 3.41 -13.93
N VAL A 442 -26.60 2.32 -13.43
CA VAL A 442 -28.02 2.20 -13.12
C VAL A 442 -28.19 2.01 -11.61
N ASP A 443 -28.34 3.13 -10.90
CA ASP A 443 -28.32 3.14 -9.44
C ASP A 443 -29.72 2.94 -8.83
N GLY A 444 -29.82 2.06 -7.83
CA GLY A 444 -31.00 1.95 -6.95
C GLY A 444 -30.82 2.79 -5.67
N ARG A 445 -31.81 3.62 -5.29
CA ARG A 445 -31.74 4.51 -4.10
C ARG A 445 -31.26 3.82 -2.82
N ARG A 446 -31.64 2.56 -2.61
CA ARG A 446 -31.37 1.80 -1.38
C ARG A 446 -29.90 1.44 -1.14
N TRP A 447 -29.03 1.59 -2.13
CA TRP A 447 -27.62 1.15 -2.07
C TRP A 447 -26.59 2.30 -2.02
N HIS A 448 -26.97 3.53 -2.36
CA HIS A 448 -26.03 4.64 -2.61
C HIS A 448 -26.20 5.88 -1.71
N GLU A 449 -27.23 5.92 -0.87
CA GLU A 449 -27.40 6.97 0.15
C GLU A 449 -26.65 6.60 1.45
N SER A 450 -26.00 7.59 2.06
CA SER A 450 -25.62 7.52 3.48
C SER A 450 -26.89 7.54 4.36
N PRO A 451 -26.81 7.22 5.67
CA PRO A 451 -27.95 7.33 6.59
C PRO A 451 -28.64 8.71 6.59
N ASP A 452 -27.95 9.74 6.10
CA ASP A 452 -28.39 11.13 6.03
C ASP A 452 -28.83 11.56 4.62
N GLY A 453 -28.97 10.63 3.66
CA GLY A 453 -29.46 10.90 2.30
C GLY A 453 -28.44 11.53 1.34
N HIS A 454 -27.16 11.62 1.73
CA HIS A 454 -26.09 12.15 0.89
C HIS A 454 -25.39 11.03 0.10
N ARG A 455 -24.79 11.38 -1.05
CA ARG A 455 -23.99 10.48 -1.88
C ARG A 455 -22.82 9.91 -1.06
N LYS A 456 -22.57 8.60 -1.15
CA LYS A 456 -21.37 8.01 -0.56
C LYS A 456 -20.13 8.61 -1.22
N THR A 457 -19.18 9.11 -0.41
CA THR A 457 -17.90 9.66 -0.89
C THR A 457 -17.15 8.69 -1.81
N SER A 458 -17.32 7.37 -1.61
CA SER A 458 -16.74 6.34 -2.48
C SER A 458 -17.17 6.44 -3.94
N ASP A 459 -18.41 6.87 -4.20
CA ASP A 459 -18.98 6.88 -5.55
C ASP A 459 -18.50 8.11 -6.32
N LEU A 460 -18.31 9.24 -5.63
CA LEU A 460 -17.65 10.44 -6.20
C LEU A 460 -16.20 10.14 -6.64
N TRP A 461 -15.44 9.38 -5.84
CA TRP A 461 -14.09 8.96 -6.21
C TRP A 461 -14.06 7.98 -7.40
N ARG A 462 -15.09 7.13 -7.56
CA ARG A 462 -15.20 6.23 -8.73
C ARG A 462 -15.36 7.03 -10.01
N ASP A 463 -16.31 7.95 -10.03
CA ASP A 463 -16.60 8.79 -11.19
C ASP A 463 -15.36 9.55 -11.64
N HIS A 464 -14.62 10.13 -10.68
CA HIS A 464 -13.43 10.88 -11.01
C HIS A 464 -12.29 10.02 -11.55
N GLN A 465 -12.09 8.81 -11.01
CA GLN A 465 -11.07 7.93 -11.58
C GLN A 465 -11.40 7.59 -13.03
N LEU A 466 -12.65 7.31 -13.37
CA LEU A 466 -13.06 7.08 -14.75
C LEU A 466 -12.84 8.30 -15.64
N LYS A 467 -13.22 9.50 -15.15
CA LYS A 467 -12.94 10.77 -15.83
C LYS A 467 -11.45 10.97 -16.10
N SER A 468 -10.58 10.70 -15.12
CA SER A 468 -9.13 10.77 -15.29
C SER A 468 -8.57 9.81 -16.34
N MET A 469 -9.26 8.67 -16.58
CA MET A 469 -8.93 7.71 -17.63
C MET A 469 -9.53 8.07 -19.00
N GLY A 470 -10.21 9.21 -19.10
CA GLY A 470 -10.84 9.73 -20.32
C GLY A 470 -12.27 9.23 -20.54
N TRP A 471 -12.96 8.75 -19.50
CA TRP A 471 -14.36 8.33 -19.59
C TRP A 471 -15.29 9.46 -19.18
N ARG A 472 -16.38 9.63 -19.92
CA ARG A 472 -17.57 10.34 -19.43
C ARG A 472 -18.31 9.38 -18.49
N VAL A 473 -18.95 9.91 -17.45
CA VAL A 473 -19.71 9.11 -16.49
C VAL A 473 -21.13 9.65 -16.43
N ARG A 474 -22.11 8.80 -16.71
CA ARG A 474 -23.54 9.08 -16.63
C ARG A 474 -24.16 8.09 -15.66
N ARG A 475 -24.95 8.58 -14.72
CA ARG A 475 -25.69 7.74 -13.78
C ARG A 475 -27.18 8.07 -13.90
N PHE A 476 -28.02 7.05 -13.92
CA PHE A 476 -29.46 7.22 -13.83
C PHE A 476 -30.00 6.47 -12.63
N TRP A 477 -30.91 7.12 -11.91
CA TRP A 477 -31.68 6.43 -10.89
C TRP A 477 -32.76 5.57 -11.53
N VAL A 478 -33.03 4.42 -10.93
CA VAL A 478 -34.14 3.54 -11.35
C VAL A 478 -35.47 4.30 -11.49
N ASP A 479 -35.78 5.23 -10.58
CA ASP A 479 -37.01 6.04 -10.65
C ASP A 479 -37.02 6.97 -11.87
N GLU A 480 -35.87 7.51 -12.24
CA GLU A 480 -35.71 8.39 -13.40
C GLU A 480 -35.94 7.61 -14.70
N LEU A 481 -35.28 6.46 -14.82
CA LEU A 481 -35.49 5.52 -15.93
C LEU A 481 -36.93 5.03 -16.01
N SER A 482 -37.61 4.89 -14.88
CA SER A 482 -39.01 4.47 -14.84
C SER A 482 -39.99 5.54 -15.32
N ARG A 483 -39.64 6.81 -15.13
CA ARG A 483 -40.47 7.96 -15.50
C ARG A 483 -40.25 8.38 -16.95
N ASP A 484 -39.01 8.35 -17.41
CA ASP A 484 -38.61 8.82 -18.73
C ASP A 484 -37.38 8.08 -19.25
N MET A 485 -37.60 6.85 -19.76
CA MET A 485 -36.54 6.06 -20.38
C MET A 485 -35.98 6.75 -21.63
N GLU A 486 -36.85 7.29 -22.50
CA GLU A 486 -36.44 7.88 -23.78
C GLU A 486 -35.55 9.11 -23.56
N GLY A 487 -35.91 10.03 -22.66
CA GLY A 487 -35.07 11.18 -22.33
C GLY A 487 -33.76 10.83 -21.61
N CYS A 488 -33.67 9.66 -20.98
CA CYS A 488 -32.39 9.12 -20.50
C CYS A 488 -31.51 8.64 -21.66
N LEU A 489 -32.07 7.94 -22.64
CA LEU A 489 -31.35 7.45 -23.81
C LEU A 489 -30.84 8.61 -24.69
N ASP A 490 -31.63 9.68 -24.85
CA ASP A 490 -31.20 10.88 -25.58
C ASP A 490 -29.95 11.52 -24.96
N ARG A 491 -29.87 11.54 -23.62
CA ARG A 491 -28.68 12.02 -22.90
C ARG A 491 -27.48 11.10 -23.08
N VAL A 492 -27.69 9.78 -23.19
CA VAL A 492 -26.63 8.82 -23.49
C VAL A 492 -26.07 9.05 -24.90
N GLU A 493 -26.93 9.26 -25.89
CA GLU A 493 -26.52 9.58 -27.27
C GLU A 493 -25.77 10.91 -27.34
N GLN A 494 -26.24 11.93 -26.60
CA GLN A 494 -25.55 13.21 -26.48
C GLN A 494 -24.15 13.06 -25.85
N ASP A 495 -24.03 12.21 -24.83
CA ASP A 495 -22.74 11.93 -24.18
C ASP A 495 -21.81 11.07 -25.03
N LEU A 496 -22.32 10.36 -26.06
CA LEU A 496 -21.53 9.56 -26.99
C LEU A 496 -21.13 10.32 -28.27
N SER A 497 -21.76 11.47 -28.49
CA SER A 497 -21.42 12.44 -29.54
C SER A 497 -20.27 13.35 -29.11
#